data_AF-A0A6C0DZI3-F1
#
_entry.id   AF-A0A6C0DZI3-F1
#
_cell.length_a   1.000
_cell.length_b   1.000
_cell.length_c   1.000
_cell.angle_alpha   90.00
_cell.angle_beta   90.00
_cell.angle_gamma   90.00
#
_symmetry.space_group_name_H-M   'P 1'
#
loop_
_entity.id
_entity.type
_entity.pdbx_description
1 polymer ?
#
loop_
_entity_poly.entity_id
_entity_poly.type
_entity_poly.pdbx_seq_one_letter_code
_entity_poly.pdbx_strand_id
1 'polypeptide(L)'
;MSDDNLSDTSSVHNDEDLITPFLDYHTYNIIHLYEDLKNRFTYNPFFLANLKSTDLTDFFIHLLYYNYNPKQNLSHLKFFSIEYENELCISFNIVNNFLKTCKYNLDYNTWTYFCYKKSDLTELYVQIYH
;
A
#
# COMPACT_ATOMS: atom_id res chain seq x y z
N MET A 1 39.61 32.19 20.63
CA MET A 1 38.84 30.93 20.72
C MET A 1 37.43 31.31 21.09
N SER A 2 36.57 31.34 20.08
CA SER A 2 35.13 31.53 20.21
C SER A 2 34.53 30.76 19.02
N ASP A 3 34.40 29.45 19.21
CA ASP A 3 33.66 28.57 18.31
C ASP A 3 32.19 28.69 18.70
N ASP A 4 31.48 29.61 18.04
CA ASP A 4 30.04 29.77 18.24
C ASP A 4 29.28 29.14 17.07
N ASN A 5 28.70 27.98 17.40
CA ASN A 5 27.44 27.44 16.91
C ASN A 5 27.17 27.55 15.40
N LEU A 6 27.66 26.56 14.66
CA LEU A 6 26.98 26.08 13.47
C LEU A 6 25.63 25.50 13.94
N SER A 7 24.56 26.29 13.88
CA SER A 7 23.22 25.75 14.08
C SER A 7 22.98 24.74 12.99
N ASP A 8 22.95 23.47 13.37
CA ASP A 8 22.50 22.36 12.54
C ASP A 8 21.01 22.61 12.27
N THR A 9 20.72 23.45 11.27
CA THR A 9 19.41 23.49 10.64
C THR A 9 19.31 22.20 9.85
N SER A 10 19.05 21.09 10.56
CA SER A 10 18.45 19.91 9.95
C SER A 10 17.22 20.43 9.21
N SER A 11 17.32 20.53 7.89
CA SER A 11 16.17 20.82 7.05
C SER A 11 15.23 19.64 7.27
N VAL A 12 14.29 19.82 8.19
CA VAL A 12 13.02 19.14 8.14
C VAL A 12 12.41 19.61 6.82
N HIS A 13 12.81 18.96 5.72
CA HIS A 13 12.02 19.01 4.51
C HIS A 13 10.68 18.45 4.95
N ASN A 14 9.70 19.34 5.15
CA ASN A 14 8.38 18.95 5.56
C ASN A 14 7.88 17.98 4.51
N ASP A 15 7.65 16.72 4.88
CA ASP A 15 7.10 15.73 3.96
C ASP A 15 5.76 16.24 3.35
N GLU A 16 5.05 17.13 4.05
CA GLU A 16 3.88 17.87 3.52
C GLU A 16 4.15 18.63 2.21
N ASP A 17 5.36 19.19 2.03
CA ASP A 17 5.76 19.92 0.83
C ASP A 17 5.91 18.98 -0.39
N LEU A 18 6.12 17.68 -0.15
CA LEU A 18 6.23 16.65 -1.20
C LEU A 18 4.92 15.87 -1.40
N ILE A 19 4.11 15.71 -0.35
CA ILE A 19 2.83 15.02 -0.39
C ILE A 19 1.79 15.83 -1.17
N THR A 20 1.70 17.15 -0.95
CA THR A 20 0.68 17.97 -1.63
C THR A 20 0.83 17.94 -3.15
N PRO A 21 2.03 18.16 -3.73
CA PRO A 21 2.22 18.04 -5.19
C PRO A 21 1.95 16.62 -5.72
N PHE A 22 2.27 15.58 -4.94
CA PHE A 22 1.94 14.21 -5.32
C PHE A 22 0.44 14.00 -5.44
N LEU A 23 -0.32 14.46 -4.44
CA LEU A 23 -1.78 14.36 -4.44
C LEU A 23 -2.40 15.13 -5.60
N ASP A 24 -1.97 16.37 -5.84
CA ASP A 24 -2.48 17.19 -6.96
C ASP A 24 -2.28 16.51 -8.31
N TYR A 25 -1.15 15.82 -8.50
CA TYR A 25 -0.81 15.18 -9.76
C TYR A 25 -1.43 13.77 -9.91
N HIS A 26 -1.52 12.99 -8.83
CA HIS A 26 -1.86 11.57 -8.91
C HIS A 26 -3.26 11.20 -8.43
N THR A 27 -3.99 12.06 -7.70
CA THR A 27 -5.30 11.70 -7.10
C THR A 27 -6.28 11.12 -8.10
N TYR A 28 -6.41 11.73 -9.28
CA TYR A 28 -7.29 11.22 -10.33
C TYR A 28 -6.89 9.80 -10.77
N ASN A 29 -5.59 9.57 -11.01
CA ASN A 29 -5.08 8.27 -11.43
C ASN A 29 -5.25 7.21 -10.33
N ILE A 30 -5.13 7.59 -9.05
CA ILE A 30 -5.37 6.69 -7.92
C ILE A 30 -6.85 6.30 -7.83
N ILE A 31 -7.77 7.22 -8.08
CA ILE A 31 -9.21 6.92 -8.14
C ILE A 31 -9.51 5.96 -9.30
N HIS A 32 -8.94 6.18 -10.48
CA HIS A 32 -9.09 5.25 -11.61
C HIS A 32 -8.51 3.87 -11.31
N LEU A 33 -7.36 3.81 -10.63
CA LEU A 33 -6.76 2.56 -10.18
C LEU A 33 -7.67 1.81 -9.21
N TYR A 34 -8.28 2.52 -8.25
CA TYR A 34 -9.27 1.94 -7.34
C TYR A 34 -10.45 1.32 -8.10
N GLU A 35 -11.03 2.06 -9.05
CA GLU A 35 -12.15 1.57 -9.85
C GLU A 35 -11.75 0.40 -10.75
N ASP A 36 -10.55 0.39 -11.35
CA ASP A 36 -10.06 -0.74 -12.15
C ASP A 36 -9.88 -2.00 -11.29
N LEU A 37 -9.31 -1.86 -10.08
CA LEU A 37 -9.23 -2.97 -9.13
C LEU A 37 -10.63 -3.49 -8.77
N LYS A 38 -11.55 -2.59 -8.40
CA LYS A 38 -12.93 -2.97 -8.03
C LYS A 38 -13.68 -3.68 -9.16
N ASN A 39 -13.56 -3.18 -10.39
CA ASN A 39 -14.22 -3.74 -11.56
C ASN A 39 -13.64 -5.12 -11.98
N ARG A 40 -12.34 -5.32 -11.81
CA ARG A 40 -11.71 -6.63 -12.11
C ARG A 40 -12.10 -7.70 -11.11
N PHE A 41 -12.40 -7.31 -9.88
CA PHE A 41 -12.71 -8.22 -8.79
C PHE A 41 -14.17 -8.09 -8.31
N THR A 42 -15.09 -7.61 -9.14
CA THR A 42 -16.47 -7.27 -8.70
C THR A 42 -17.31 -8.44 -8.16
N TYR A 43 -16.90 -9.69 -8.43
CA TYR A 43 -17.60 -10.89 -7.95
C TYR A 43 -17.06 -11.34 -6.59
N ASN A 44 -17.36 -10.52 -5.58
CA ASN A 44 -17.27 -10.82 -4.14
C ASN A 44 -15.93 -11.43 -3.65
N PRO A 45 -14.79 -10.73 -3.79
CA PRO A 45 -13.54 -11.26 -3.29
C PRO A 45 -13.42 -10.89 -1.82
N PHE A 46 -13.18 -11.90 -1.00
CA PHE A 46 -12.58 -11.73 0.32
C PHE A 46 -11.36 -10.80 0.27
N PHE A 47 -10.62 -10.85 -0.85
CA PHE A 47 -9.52 -9.96 -1.23
C PHE A 47 -9.98 -8.52 -1.54
N LEU A 48 -9.51 -7.53 -0.76
CA LEU A 48 -9.86 -6.10 -0.91
C LEU A 48 -11.34 -5.75 -0.68
N ALA A 49 -12.13 -6.62 -0.05
CA ALA A 49 -13.55 -6.38 0.27
C ALA A 49 -13.80 -5.04 0.99
N ASN A 50 -12.87 -4.63 1.85
CA ASN A 50 -12.97 -3.42 2.67
C ASN A 50 -12.18 -2.23 2.09
N LEU A 51 -11.68 -2.33 0.85
CA LEU A 51 -10.88 -1.28 0.23
C LEU A 51 -11.72 -0.04 -0.06
N LYS A 52 -11.26 1.11 0.46
CA LYS A 52 -11.74 2.44 0.10
C LYS A 52 -10.74 3.12 -0.84
N SER A 53 -11.21 4.08 -1.63
CA SER A 53 -10.32 4.88 -2.50
C SER A 53 -9.22 5.59 -1.71
N THR A 54 -9.52 6.08 -0.50
CA THR A 54 -8.56 6.72 0.40
C THR A 54 -7.45 5.78 0.88
N ASP A 55 -7.73 4.48 0.99
CA ASP A 55 -6.75 3.51 1.50
C ASP A 55 -5.54 3.35 0.57
N LEU A 56 -5.77 3.44 -0.76
CA LEU A 56 -4.68 3.41 -1.74
C LEU A 56 -3.83 4.68 -1.67
N THR A 57 -4.49 5.83 -1.53
CA THR A 57 -3.79 7.10 -1.36
C THR A 57 -2.90 7.09 -0.12
N ASP A 58 -3.44 6.68 1.02
CA ASP A 58 -2.69 6.57 2.28
C ASP A 58 -1.54 5.57 2.13
N PHE A 59 -1.79 4.42 1.51
CA PHE A 59 -0.76 3.42 1.26
C PHE A 59 0.39 3.95 0.41
N PHE A 60 0.11 4.69 -0.67
CA PHE A 60 1.13 5.28 -1.52
C PHE A 60 1.91 6.38 -0.80
N ILE A 61 1.24 7.24 -0.05
CA ILE A 61 1.93 8.26 0.76
C ILE A 61 2.88 7.58 1.75
N HIS A 62 2.42 6.56 2.47
CA HIS A 62 3.25 5.85 3.43
C HIS A 62 4.43 5.12 2.79
N LEU A 63 4.22 4.49 1.63
CA LEU A 63 5.28 3.82 0.86
C LEU A 63 6.35 4.78 0.39
N LEU A 64 5.94 5.92 -0.18
CA LEU A 64 6.83 6.85 -0.88
C LEU A 64 7.54 7.80 0.09
N TYR A 65 6.89 8.18 1.19
CA TYR A 65 7.37 9.26 2.07
C TYR A 65 7.64 8.82 3.51
N TYR A 66 7.10 7.71 4.00
CA TYR A 66 7.18 7.35 5.43
C TYR A 66 7.86 6.00 5.76
N ASN A 67 8.83 5.54 4.94
CA ASN A 67 9.61 4.31 5.19
C ASN A 67 8.73 3.16 5.71
N TYR A 68 7.69 2.83 4.93
CA TYR A 68 6.75 1.78 5.26
C TYR A 68 7.45 0.43 5.39
N ASN A 69 7.53 -0.09 6.61
CA ASN A 69 8.07 -1.42 6.89
C ASN A 69 7.07 -2.21 7.75
N PRO A 70 6.20 -3.02 7.13
CA PRO A 70 5.22 -3.78 7.90
C PRO A 70 5.96 -4.81 8.75
N LYS A 71 5.80 -4.76 10.07
CA LYS A 71 6.21 -5.85 10.96
C LYS A 71 5.26 -7.03 10.72
N GLN A 72 5.73 -8.02 9.96
CA GLN A 72 4.91 -9.13 9.46
C GLN A 72 4.85 -10.29 10.46
N ASN A 73 3.66 -10.85 10.65
CA ASN A 73 3.50 -12.20 11.20
C ASN A 73 3.37 -13.16 10.00
N LEU A 74 4.46 -13.88 9.70
CA LEU A 74 4.68 -14.55 8.41
C LEU A 74 3.74 -15.73 8.15
N SER A 75 3.19 -16.37 9.18
CA SER A 75 2.39 -17.59 9.03
C SER A 75 1.03 -17.35 8.36
N HIS A 76 0.29 -16.34 8.80
CA HIS A 76 -1.04 -16.01 8.24
C HIS A 76 -0.94 -15.41 6.83
N LEU A 77 0.12 -14.64 6.58
CA LEU A 77 0.41 -14.13 5.24
C LEU A 77 0.68 -15.26 4.26
N LYS A 78 1.36 -16.34 4.68
CA LYS A 78 1.65 -17.46 3.80
C LYS A 78 0.38 -18.15 3.30
N PHE A 79 -0.58 -18.42 4.18
CA PHE A 79 -1.85 -19.02 3.79
C PHE A 79 -2.65 -18.08 2.87
N PHE A 80 -2.77 -16.82 3.24
CA PHE A 80 -3.46 -15.80 2.42
C PHE A 80 -2.83 -15.65 1.03
N SER A 81 -1.50 -15.65 0.94
CA SER A 81 -0.78 -15.56 -0.34
C SER A 81 -1.04 -16.75 -1.26
N ILE A 82 -1.26 -17.94 -0.70
CA ILE A 82 -1.56 -19.15 -1.48
C ILE A 82 -3.00 -19.13 -1.95
N GLU A 83 -3.95 -18.81 -1.06
CA GLU A 83 -5.38 -18.82 -1.38
C GLU A 83 -5.75 -17.80 -2.45
N TYR A 84 -5.14 -16.61 -2.40
CA TYR A 84 -5.42 -15.49 -3.32
C TYR A 84 -4.28 -15.22 -4.30
N GLU A 85 -3.44 -16.21 -4.62
CA GLU A 85 -2.23 -16.02 -5.43
C GLU A 85 -2.50 -15.30 -6.76
N ASN A 86 -3.57 -15.71 -7.46
CA ASN A 86 -3.91 -15.15 -8.76
C ASN A 86 -4.35 -13.68 -8.66
N GLU A 87 -5.26 -13.38 -7.74
CA GLU A 87 -5.78 -12.04 -7.49
C GLU A 87 -4.67 -11.10 -6.98
N LEU A 88 -3.80 -11.60 -6.10
CA LEU A 88 -2.62 -10.90 -5.62
C LEU A 88 -1.67 -10.57 -6.76
N CYS A 89 -1.36 -11.54 -7.63
CA CYS A 89 -0.48 -11.32 -8.77
C CYS A 89 -1.04 -10.28 -9.75
N ILE A 90 -2.34 -10.38 -10.09
CA ILE A 90 -3.01 -9.43 -10.98
C ILE A 90 -2.98 -8.03 -10.37
N SER A 91 -3.48 -7.89 -9.13
CA SER A 91 -3.55 -6.59 -8.46
C SER A 91 -2.16 -5.98 -8.22
N PHE A 92 -1.17 -6.79 -7.85
CA PHE A 92 0.21 -6.36 -7.71
C PHE A 92 0.74 -5.76 -9.00
N ASN A 93 0.53 -6.43 -10.13
CA ASN A 93 1.02 -5.93 -11.42
C ASN A 93 0.39 -4.58 -11.78
N ILE A 94 -0.91 -4.40 -11.53
CA ILE A 94 -1.61 -3.14 -11.79
C ILE A 94 -1.01 -2.03 -10.90
N VAL A 95 -0.90 -2.28 -9.59
CA VAL A 95 -0.42 -1.28 -8.62
C VAL A 95 1.06 -0.97 -8.80
N ASN A 96 1.89 -1.98 -9.04
CA ASN A 96 3.31 -1.81 -9.30
C ASN A 96 3.56 -1.04 -10.60
N ASN A 97 2.73 -1.23 -11.64
CA ASN A 97 2.83 -0.43 -12.86
C ASN A 97 2.53 1.05 -12.60
N PHE A 98 1.54 1.35 -11.76
CA PHE A 98 1.31 2.73 -11.31
C PHE A 98 2.52 3.27 -10.53
N LEU A 99 3.04 2.53 -9.55
CA LEU A 99 4.17 2.98 -8.71
C LEU A 99 5.48 3.18 -9.49
N LYS A 100 5.69 2.44 -10.58
CA LYS A 100 6.80 2.69 -11.50
C LYS A 100 6.76 4.08 -12.14
N THR A 101 5.58 4.66 -12.34
CA THR A 101 5.45 6.07 -12.79
C THR A 101 5.98 7.04 -11.73
N CYS A 102 5.91 6.66 -10.47
CA CYS A 102 6.49 7.35 -9.32
C CYS A 102 7.95 6.94 -9.04
N LYS A 103 8.58 6.17 -9.93
CA LYS A 103 9.95 5.61 -9.79
C LYS A 103 10.12 4.71 -8.56
N TYR A 104 9.04 4.06 -8.12
CA TYR A 104 9.05 3.12 -7.00
C TYR A 104 8.76 1.70 -7.49
N ASN A 105 9.50 0.72 -6.95
CA ASN A 105 9.25 -0.70 -7.21
C ASN A 105 8.60 -1.34 -5.97
N LEU A 106 7.37 -1.79 -6.13
CA LEU A 106 6.62 -2.40 -5.04
C LEU A 106 7.17 -3.78 -4.70
N ASP A 107 7.45 -4.01 -3.42
CA ASP A 107 7.70 -5.35 -2.90
C ASP A 107 6.38 -6.14 -2.81
N TYR A 108 6.39 -7.38 -3.27
CA TYR A 108 5.19 -8.22 -3.32
C TYR A 108 4.63 -8.49 -1.93
N ASN A 109 5.47 -8.78 -0.94
CA ASN A 109 5.00 -9.07 0.43
C ASN A 109 4.36 -7.84 1.07
N THR A 110 4.87 -6.66 0.76
CA THR A 110 4.32 -5.37 1.19
C THR A 110 2.92 -5.15 0.63
N TRP A 111 2.71 -5.46 -0.66
CA TRP A 111 1.39 -5.45 -1.28
C TRP A 111 0.46 -6.49 -0.66
N THR A 112 0.91 -7.73 -0.54
CA THR A 112 0.13 -8.81 0.07
C THR A 112 -0.33 -8.46 1.47
N TYR A 113 0.54 -7.85 2.28
CA TYR A 113 0.18 -7.40 3.62
C TYR A 113 -0.89 -6.31 3.61
N PHE A 114 -0.78 -5.33 2.70
CA PHE A 114 -1.81 -4.32 2.53
C PHE A 114 -3.15 -4.96 2.16
N CYS A 115 -3.16 -5.87 1.19
CA CYS A 115 -4.37 -6.57 0.79
C CYS A 115 -4.98 -7.38 1.93
N TYR A 116 -4.17 -8.14 2.67
CA TYR A 116 -4.61 -8.90 3.85
C TYR A 116 -5.33 -8.00 4.87
N LYS A 117 -4.82 -6.77 5.09
CA LYS A 117 -5.45 -5.79 5.99
C LYS A 117 -6.76 -5.21 5.47
N LYS A 118 -6.99 -5.26 4.15
CA LYS A 118 -8.21 -4.76 3.48
C LYS A 118 -9.15 -5.88 3.08
N SER A 119 -8.80 -7.13 3.37
CA SER A 119 -9.67 -8.28 3.18
C SER A 119 -10.69 -8.40 4.30
N ASP A 120 -11.79 -9.08 4.02
CA ASP A 120 -12.67 -9.60 5.06
C ASP A 120 -12.04 -10.89 5.60
N LEU A 121 -11.51 -10.86 6.83
CA LEU A 121 -10.84 -12.01 7.44
C LEU A 121 -11.80 -12.88 8.25
N THR A 122 -13.09 -12.55 8.28
CA THR A 122 -14.08 -13.23 9.13
C THR A 122 -14.25 -14.71 8.75
N GLU A 123 -13.98 -15.09 7.50
CA GLU A 123 -13.95 -16.51 7.06
C GLU A 123 -12.62 -17.24 7.34
N LEU A 124 -11.48 -16.55 7.29
CA LEU A 124 -10.15 -17.16 7.49
C LEU A 124 -9.96 -17.74 8.89
N TYR A 125 -10.64 -17.18 9.89
CA TYR A 125 -10.60 -17.71 11.26
C TYR A 125 -11.40 -19.01 11.44
N VAL A 126 -12.35 -19.33 10.56
CA VAL A 126 -13.17 -20.55 10.69
C VAL A 126 -12.42 -21.80 10.19
N GLN A 127 -11.54 -21.65 9.20
CA GLN A 127 -10.79 -22.77 8.62
C GLN A 127 -9.49 -23.12 9.36
N ILE A 128 -8.98 -22.25 10.24
CA ILE A 128 -7.73 -22.48 10.99
C ILE A 128 -7.97 -23.20 12.33
N TYR A 129 -9.21 -23.19 12.84
CA TYR A 129 -9.59 -23.80 14.13
C TYR A 129 -10.45 -25.06 14.00
N HIS A 130 -10.52 -25.65 12.80
CA HIS A 130 -11.11 -26.96 12.54
C HIS A 130 -10.08 -27.86 11.82
#